data_AF-A0A929BUP1-F1
#
_entry.id   AF-A0A929BUP1-F1
#
_cell.length_a   1.000
_cell.length_b   1.000
_cell.length_c   1.000
_cell.angle_alpha   90.00
_cell.angle_beta   90.00
_cell.angle_gamma   90.00
#
_symmetry.space_group_name_H-M   'P 1'
#
loop_
_entity.id
_entity.type
_entity.pdbx_description
1 polymer ?
#
loop_
_entity_poly.entity_id
_entity_poly.type
_entity_poly.pdbx_seq_one_letter_code
_entity_poly.pdbx_strand_id
1 'polypeptide(L)' 'MPKNNQTIEQAAENVLRNYLLRCFSKVSKQYPQFSNMRPEDGVEKLLKLRRENKIKIELTEVKDRLECSIQYIN' A
#
# COMPACT_ATOMS: atom_id res chain seq x y z
N MET A 1 -15.67 -0.85 27.35
CA MET A 1 -15.63 0.08 26.21
C MET A 1 -14.52 -0.36 25.25
N PRO A 2 -14.82 -0.82 24.02
CA PRO A 2 -13.82 -0.89 22.97
C PRO A 2 -14.19 0.10 21.85
N LYS A 3 -13.53 1.27 21.81
CA LYS A 3 -13.75 2.28 20.76
C LYS A 3 -12.47 2.86 20.15
N ASN A 4 -11.30 2.26 20.40
CA ASN A 4 -10.02 2.87 19.99
C ASN A 4 -9.19 2.11 18.94
N ASN A 5 -9.33 0.79 18.80
CA ASN A 5 -8.46 0.04 17.88
C ASN A 5 -8.88 0.17 16.41
N GLN A 6 -10.18 0.18 16.12
CA GLN A 6 -10.68 0.30 14.74
C GLN A 6 -10.31 1.63 14.08
N THR A 7 -10.21 2.70 14.88
CA THR A 7 -9.90 4.06 14.40
C THR A 7 -8.43 4.20 13.99
N ILE A 8 -7.52 3.55 14.73
CA ILE A 8 -6.07 3.60 14.44
C ILE A 8 -5.75 2.79 13.17
N GLU A 9 -6.33 1.60 13.03
CA GLU A 9 -6.14 0.75 11.84
C GLU A 9 -6.65 1.44 10.58
N GLN A 10 -7.83 2.07 10.65
CA GLN A 10 -8.37 2.88 9.53
C GLN A 10 -7.50 4.09 9.21
N ALA A 11 -6.99 4.78 10.23
CA ALA A 11 -6.08 5.91 10.02
C ALA A 11 -4.77 5.45 9.34
N ALA A 12 -4.19 4.34 9.78
CA ALA A 12 -3.00 3.76 9.18
C ALA A 12 -3.24 3.31 7.73
N GLU A 13 -4.39 2.69 7.45
CA GLU A 13 -4.77 2.30 6.08
C GLU A 13 -4.94 3.52 5.17
N ASN A 14 -5.53 4.61 5.66
CA ASN A 14 -5.66 5.85 4.91
C ASN A 14 -4.31 6.50 4.60
N VAL A 15 -3.38 6.50 5.56
CA VAL A 15 -2.01 6.99 5.35
C VAL A 15 -1.31 6.16 4.27
N LEU A 16 -1.41 4.83 4.35
CA LEU A 16 -0.85 3.92 3.37
C LEU A 16 -1.46 4.14 1.97
N ARG A 17 -2.78 4.28 1.88
CA ARG A 17 -3.50 4.61 0.63
C ARG A 17 -2.97 5.88 0.00
N ASN A 18 -2.90 6.96 0.77
CA ASN A 18 -2.43 8.26 0.29
C ASN A 18 -0.97 8.22 -0.17
N TYR A 19 -0.13 7.50 0.57
CA TYR A 19 1.27 7.30 0.19
C TYR A 19 1.40 6.52 -1.13
N LEU A 20 0.68 5.40 -1.27
CA LEU A 20 0.69 4.58 -2.47
C LEU A 20 0.17 5.35 -3.69
N LEU A 21 -0.86 6.19 -3.53
CA LEU A 21 -1.36 7.07 -4.60
C LEU A 21 -0.28 8.05 -5.06
N ARG A 22 0.36 8.75 -4.12
CA ARG A 22 1.43 9.71 -4.43
C ARG A 22 2.62 9.06 -5.14
N CYS A 23 2.92 7.81 -4.80
CA CYS A 23 4.06 7.07 -5.34
C CYS A 23 3.68 6.04 -6.41
N PHE A 24 2.45 6.07 -6.93
CA PHE A 24 1.92 5.00 -7.77
C PHE A 24 2.75 4.80 -9.05
N SER A 25 3.30 5.88 -9.62
CA SER A 25 4.17 5.80 -10.79
C SER A 25 5.48 5.04 -10.54
N LYS A 26 6.01 5.03 -9.30
CA LYS A 26 7.17 4.22 -8.92
C LYS A 26 6.74 2.77 -8.69
N VAL A 27 5.62 2.57 -7.99
CA VAL A 27 5.03 1.24 -7.74
C VAL A 27 4.73 0.53 -9.05
N SER A 28 4.06 1.19 -9.99
CA SER A 28 3.66 0.58 -11.26
C SER A 28 4.83 0.22 -12.19
N LYS A 29 5.98 0.89 -12.05
CA LYS A 29 7.25 0.52 -12.71
C LYS A 29 7.88 -0.73 -12.10
N GLN A 30 7.82 -0.87 -10.78
CA GLN A 30 8.37 -2.03 -10.07
C GLN A 30 7.45 -3.26 -10.16
N TYR A 31 6.15 -3.02 -10.36
CA TYR A 31 5.12 -4.05 -10.40
C TYR A 31 4.27 -3.88 -11.68
N PRO A 32 4.73 -4.43 -12.83
CA PRO A 32 4.15 -4.18 -14.15
C PRO A 32 2.67 -4.56 -14.29
N GLN A 33 2.19 -5.52 -13.50
CA GLN A 33 0.77 -5.88 -13.43
C GLN A 33 -0.18 -4.72 -13.05
N PHE A 34 0.35 -3.63 -12.48
CA PHE A 34 -0.40 -2.42 -12.14
C PHE A 34 -0.11 -1.26 -13.11
N SER A 35 0.78 -1.43 -14.11
CA SER A 35 1.20 -0.36 -15.04
C SER A 35 0.05 0.20 -15.87
N ASN A 36 -0.92 -0.64 -16.21
CA ASN A 36 -2.06 -0.29 -17.05
C ASN A 36 -3.31 0.08 -16.24
N MET A 37 -3.19 0.21 -14.91
CA MET A 37 -4.29 0.61 -14.05
C MET A 37 -4.23 2.11 -13.79
N ARG A 38 -5.41 2.73 -13.63
CA ARG A 38 -5.47 4.07 -13.02
C ARG A 38 -4.91 3.98 -11.59
N PRO A 39 -4.20 5.02 -11.11
CA PRO A 39 -3.61 5.00 -9.78
C PRO A 39 -4.58 4.60 -8.67
N GLU A 40 -5.80 5.12 -8.70
CA GLU A 40 -6.85 4.82 -7.73
C GLU A 40 -7.22 3.34 -7.73
N ASP A 41 -7.47 2.77 -8.92
CA ASP A 41 -7.84 1.36 -9.06
C ASP A 41 -6.69 0.43 -8.65
N GLY A 42 -5.46 0.80 -9.02
CA GLY A 42 -4.26 0.03 -8.69
C GLY A 42 -3.98 0.02 -7.18
N VAL A 43 -4.12 1.16 -6.51
CA VAL A 43 -3.97 1.26 -5.06
C VAL A 43 -5.08 0.48 -4.33
N GLU A 44 -6.33 0.59 -4.76
CA GLU A 44 -7.42 -0.19 -4.15
C GLU A 44 -7.18 -1.69 -4.30
N LYS A 45 -6.69 -2.13 -5.45
CA LYS A 45 -6.32 -3.53 -5.68
C LYS A 45 -5.18 -3.98 -4.77
N LEU A 46 -4.15 -3.16 -4.58
CA LEU A 46 -3.05 -3.44 -3.64
C LEU A 46 -3.55 -3.57 -2.19
N LEU A 47 -4.35 -2.62 -1.73
CA LEU A 47 -4.91 -2.66 -0.38
C LEU A 47 -5.84 -3.85 -0.18
N LYS A 48 -6.59 -4.25 -1.22
CA LYS A 48 -7.40 -5.48 -1.20
C LYS A 48 -6.53 -6.73 -1.07
N LEU A 49 -5.47 -6.86 -1.88
CA LEU A 49 -4.54 -8.01 -1.81
C LEU A 49 -3.85 -8.09 -0.43
N ARG A 50 -3.53 -6.94 0.17
CA ARG A 50 -2.97 -6.86 1.52
C ARG A 50 -3.97 -7.35 2.58
N ARG A 51 -5.23 -6.91 2.51
CA ARG A 51 -6.32 -7.37 3.41
C ARG A 51 -6.62 -8.85 3.26
N GLU A 52 -6.49 -9.38 2.03
CA GLU A 52 -6.59 -10.82 1.73
C GLU A 52 -5.33 -11.61 2.13
N ASN A 53 -4.34 -10.96 2.74
CA ASN A 53 -3.07 -11.56 3.18
C ASN A 53 -2.29 -12.26 2.04
N LYS A 54 -2.46 -11.80 0.79
CA LYS A 54 -1.75 -12.29 -0.39
C LYS A 54 -0.45 -11.54 -0.64
N ILE A 55 -0.39 -10.30 -0.18
CA ILE A 55 0.80 -9.47 -0.26
C ILE A 55 1.06 -8.77 1.08
N LYS A 56 2.33 -8.52 1.36
CA LYS A 56 2.79 -7.62 2.40
C LYS A 56 3.26 -6.32 1.74
N ILE A 57 2.83 -5.18 2.29
CA ILE A 57 3.30 -3.86 1.86
C ILE A 57 4.06 -3.27 3.03
N GLU A 58 5.33 -2.95 2.82
CA GLU A 58 6.21 -2.35 3.81
C GLU A 58 6.73 -1.01 3.31
N LEU A 59 6.74 -0.02 4.21
CA LEU A 59 7.36 1.27 3.98
C LEU A 59 8.61 1.33 4.84
N THR A 60 9.78 1.42 4.20
CA THR A 60 11.08 1.41 4.89
C THR A 60 11.81 2.70 4.60
N GLU A 61 12.38 3.32 5.63
CA GLU A 61 13.22 4.50 5.45
C GLU A 61 14.63 4.09 5.04
N VAL A 62 15.13 4.67 3.94
CA VAL A 62 16.46 4.44 3.40
C VAL A 62 17.10 5.78 3.07
N LYS A 63 18.12 6.18 3.85
CA LYS A 63 18.93 7.39 3.63
C LYS A 63 18.06 8.63 3.35
N ASP A 64 17.08 8.89 4.22
CA ASP A 64 16.12 10.01 4.15
C ASP A 64 15.02 9.90 3.07
N ARG A 65 14.78 8.71 2.53
CA ARG A 65 13.66 8.44 1.60
C ARG A 65 12.82 7.27 2.10
N LEU A 66 11.50 7.39 1.97
CA LEU A 66 10.63 6.23 2.12
C LEU A 66 10.65 5.39 0.84
N GLU A 67 10.93 4.11 1.00
CA GLU A 67 10.83 3.11 -0.04
C GLU A 67 9.63 2.20 0.24
N CYS A 68 8.91 1.86 -0.83
CA CYS A 68 7.80 0.92 -0.77
C CYS A 68 8.29 -0.43 -1.28
N SER A 69 8.08 -1.48 -0.48
CA SER A 69 8.31 -2.86 -0.87
C SER A 69 7.00 -3.61 -0.82
N ILE A 70 6.68 -4.33 -1.90
CA ILE A 70 5.53 -5.22 -2.00
C ILE A 70 6.05 -6.63 -2.22
N GLN A 71 5.72 -7.52 -1.29
CA GLN A 71 6.12 -8.92 -1.30
C GLN A 71 4.88 -9.79 -1.38
N TYR A 72 4.91 -10.85 -2.18
CA TYR A 72 3.86 -11.86 -2.16
C TYR A 72 4.06 -12.78 -0.96
N ILE A 73 2.95 -13.14 -0.34
CA ILE A 73 2.91 -14.14 0.73
C ILE A 73 2.61 -15.47 0.05
N ASN A 74 3.55 -16.41 0.13
CA ASN A 74 3.37 -17.81 -0.31
C ASN A 74 2.65 -18.63 0.76
#